data_AF-A0AA38KXH6-F1
#
_entry.id   AF-A0AA38KXH6-F1
#
_cell.length_a   1.000
_cell.length_b   1.000
_cell.length_c   1.000
_cell.angle_alpha   90.00
_cell.angle_beta   90.00
_cell.angle_gamma   90.00
#
_symmetry.space_group_name_H-M   'P 1'
#
loop_
_entity.id
_entity.type
_entity.pdbx_description
1 polymer ?
#
loop_
_entity_poly.entity_id
_entity_poly.type
_entity_poly.pdbx_seq_one_letter_code
_entity_poly.pdbx_strand_id
1 'polypeptide(L)' 'SFNRVFEEVNLKGETFVDAEWMAYLGAYRHLRVVNIAGCKSVNNSALWHFA' A
#
# COMPACT_ATOMS: atom_id res chain seq x y z
N SER A 1 -25.01 1.32 6.81
CA SER A 1 -23.90 2.29 6.97
C SER A 1 -22.61 1.63 6.50
N PHE A 2 -22.13 1.96 5.29
CA PHE A 2 -20.86 1.46 4.76
C PHE A 2 -19.79 2.56 4.86
N ASN A 3 -19.37 2.85 6.10
CA ASN A 3 -18.11 3.56 6.33
C ASN A 3 -17.01 2.50 6.44
N ARG A 4 -16.71 1.82 5.32
CA ARG A 4 -15.51 0.99 5.22
C ARG A 4 -14.35 1.94 4.98
N VAL A 5 -13.91 2.58 6.05
CA VAL A 5 -12.58 3.14 6.12
C VAL A 5 -11.64 2.02 5.68
N PHE A 6 -10.86 2.24 4.62
CA PHE A 6 -9.95 1.22 4.09
C PHE A 6 -8.78 1.04 5.05
N GLU A 7 -9.03 0.30 6.14
CA GLU A 7 -8.01 -0.07 7.12
C GLU A 7 -7.03 -1.08 6.51
N GLU A 8 -7.48 -1.88 5.54
CA GLU A 8 -6.69 -2.95 4.94
C GLU A 8 -6.74 -2.87 3.41
N VAL A 9 -5.56 -2.92 2.79
CA VAL A 9 -5.37 -2.95 1.33
C VAL A 9 -4.52 -4.17 0.97
N ASN A 10 -5.04 -5.03 0.09
CA ASN A 10 -4.32 -6.22 -0.36
C ASN A 10 -3.95 -6.07 -1.85
N LEU A 11 -2.65 -5.96 -2.13
CA LEU A 11 -2.06 -5.82 -3.46
C LEU A 11 -1.15 -7.01 -3.81
N LYS A 12 -1.29 -8.13 -3.09
CA LYS A 12 -0.41 -9.30 -3.24
C LYS A 12 -0.30 -9.73 -4.71
N GLY A 13 0.93 -9.75 -5.22
CA GLY A 13 1.28 -10.25 -6.55
C GLY A 13 1.00 -9.27 -7.69
N GLU A 14 0.51 -8.07 -7.40
CA GLU A 14 0.22 -7.06 -8.42
C GLU A 14 1.52 -6.56 -9.07
N THR A 15 1.55 -6.57 -10.40
CA THR A 15 2.76 -6.23 -11.18
C THR A 15 2.85 -4.76 -11.53
N PHE A 16 1.73 -4.03 -11.47
CA PHE A 16 1.64 -2.59 -11.77
C PHE A 16 1.77 -1.70 -10.53
N VAL A 17 1.90 -2.29 -9.34
CA VAL A 17 2.08 -1.56 -8.08
C VAL A 17 3.55 -1.25 -7.89
N ASP A 18 3.88 0.03 -7.76
CA ASP A 18 5.24 0.56 -7.65
C ASP A 18 5.37 1.58 -6.51
N ALA A 19 6.43 2.39 -6.54
CA ALA A 19 6.69 3.41 -5.53
C ALA A 19 5.62 4.53 -5.48
N GLU A 20 5.00 4.87 -6.61
CA GLU A 20 3.97 5.91 -6.67
C GLU A 20 2.72 5.47 -5.90
N TRP A 21 2.34 4.19 -6.04
CA TRP A 21 1.28 3.59 -5.24
C TRP A 21 1.57 3.65 -3.74
N MET A 22 2.82 3.41 -3.30
CA MET A 22 3.19 3.49 -1.88
C MET A 22 3.10 4.93 -1.36
N ALA A 23 3.44 5.93 -2.17
CA ALA A 23 3.28 7.34 -1.80
C ALA A 23 1.80 7.70 -1.56
N TYR A 24 0.89 7.25 -2.42
CA TYR A 24 -0.55 7.47 -2.23
C TYR A 24 -1.08 6.76 -0.99
N LEU A 25 -0.69 5.51 -0.77
CA LEU A 25 -1.13 4.73 0.38
C LEU A 25 -0.57 5.27 1.71
N GLY A 26 0.69 5.69 1.73
CA GLY A 26 1.33 6.26 2.93
C GLY A 26 0.70 7.57 3.40
N ALA A 27 0.07 8.34 2.50
CA ALA A 27 -0.68 9.54 2.86
C ALA A 27 -2.05 9.24 3.51
N TYR A 28 -2.56 8.00 3.41
CA TYR A 28 -3.88 7.63 3.91
C TYR A 28 -3.85 7.29 5.40
N ARG A 29 -4.19 8.27 6.25
CA ARG A 29 -4.11 8.18 7.72
C ARG A 29 -4.90 7.05 8.38
N HIS A 30 -5.86 6.47 7.69
CA HIS A 30 -6.65 5.38 8.23
C HIS A 30 -6.19 4.00 7.76
N LEU A 31 -5.17 3.94 6.90
CA LEU A 31 -4.57 2.69 6.46
C LEU A 31 -3.80 2.05 7.62
N ARG A 32 -4.07 0.78 7.89
CA ARG A 32 -3.42 0.01 8.96
C ARG A 32 -2.59 -1.14 8.42
N VAL A 33 -3.07 -1.79 7.36
CA VAL A 33 -2.42 -2.96 6.79
C VAL A 33 -2.35 -2.81 5.27
N VAL A 34 -1.14 -2.99 4.72
CA VAL A 34 -0.94 -3.14 3.28
C VAL A 34 -0.21 -4.45 3.03
N ASN A 35 -0.82 -5.36 2.27
CA ASN A 35 -0.16 -6.58 1.83
C ASN A 35 0.40 -6.40 0.42
N ILE A 36 1.73 -6.32 0.32
CA ILE A 36 2.48 -6.16 -0.93
C ILE A 36 3.31 -7.41 -1.29
N ALA A 37 2.97 -8.57 -0.72
CA ALA A 37 3.74 -9.79 -0.96
C ALA A 37 3.76 -10.13 -2.46
N GLY A 38 4.94 -10.29 -3.04
CA GLY A 38 5.09 -10.63 -4.47
C GLY A 38 4.96 -9.45 -5.44
N CYS A 39 4.80 -8.21 -4.97
CA CYS A 39 4.86 -7.02 -5.82
C CYS A 39 6.31 -6.78 -6.25
N LYS A 40 6.62 -7.06 -7.53
CA LYS A 40 8.00 -7.05 -8.03
C LYS A 40 8.60 -5.65 -8.19
N SER A 41 7.75 -4.64 -8.34
CA SER A 41 8.17 -3.25 -8.56
C SER A 41 8.23 -2.43 -7.26
N VAL A 42 7.91 -3.03 -6.10
CA VAL A 42 8.04 -2.41 -4.78
C VAL A 42 9.35 -2.84 -4.14
N ASN A 43 10.15 -1.86 -3.69
CA ASN A 43 11.45 -2.09 -3.06
C ASN A 43 11.55 -1.35 -1.71
N ASN A 44 12.65 -1.53 -0.98
CA ASN A 44 12.82 -0.94 0.35
C ASN A 44 12.71 0.60 0.36
N SER A 45 13.12 1.29 -0.72
CA SER A 45 12.97 2.75 -0.81
C SER A 45 11.50 3.19 -0.93
N ALA A 46 10.63 2.38 -1.53
CA ALA A 46 9.21 2.71 -1.63
C ALA A 46 8.47 2.61 -0.27
N LEU A 47 9.04 1.93 0.73
CA LEU A 47 8.41 1.73 2.03
C LEU A 47 8.54 2.92 2.98
N TRP A 48 9.41 3.89 2.68
CA TRP A 48 9.59 5.10 3.50
C TRP A 48 8.31 5.92 3.67
N HIS A 49 7.33 5.76 2.79
CA HIS A 49 6.04 6.42 2.88
C HIS A 49 5.16 5.92 4.04
N PHE A 50 5.51 4.80 4.67
CA PHE A 50 4.82 4.25 5.85
C PHE A 50 5.59 4.40 7.16
N ALA A 51 6.78 5.02 7.11
CA ALA A 51 7.65 5.22 8.27
C ALA A 51 7.24 6.44 9.11
#